data_AF-A0A174TGE4-F1
#
_entry.id   AF-A0A174TGE4-F1
#
_cell.length_a   1.000
_cell.length_b   1.000
_cell.length_c   1.000
_cell.angle_alpha   90.00
_cell.angle_beta   90.00
_cell.angle_gamma   90.00
#
_symmetry.space_group_name_H-M   'P 1'
#
loop_
_entity.id
_entity.type
_entity.pdbx_description
1 polymer ?
#
loop_
_entity_poly.entity_id
_entity_poly.type
_entity_poly.pdbx_seq_one_letter_code
_entity_poly.pdbx_strand_id
1 'polypeptide(L)'
;MAKGFNSRGMGGFGGGMNMNMMKQVQKMQQDMMKMQQELETKTYTAAAGGGVVSATVTGKRELKEVVIAPEAVDPEDVEMLQDMIVAAVNEALRAAESDSASTMQQLTGGLGLPF
;
A
#
# COMPACT_ATOMS: atom_id res chain seq x y z
N MET A 1 -56.44 25.04 -38.28
CA MET A 1 -55.04 25.49 -38.50
C MET A 1 -54.66 26.38 -37.33
N ALA A 2 -53.57 26.22 -36.57
CA ALA A 2 -52.52 25.20 -36.50
C ALA A 2 -51.94 25.21 -35.07
N LYS A 3 -51.66 24.02 -34.53
CA LYS A 3 -50.80 23.81 -33.35
C LYS A 3 -49.35 24.16 -33.72
N GLY A 4 -48.60 24.70 -32.76
CA GLY A 4 -47.17 24.97 -32.89
C GLY A 4 -46.48 25.10 -31.54
N PHE A 5 -46.56 24.05 -30.73
CA PHE A 5 -45.63 23.81 -29.62
C PHE A 5 -44.23 23.63 -30.22
N ASN A 6 -43.24 24.41 -29.81
CA ASN A 6 -41.84 24.02 -29.99
C ASN A 6 -41.02 24.38 -28.76
N SER A 7 -41.05 23.46 -27.80
CA SER A 7 -39.99 23.26 -26.81
C SER A 7 -38.83 22.54 -27.51
N ARG A 8 -37.66 23.18 -27.59
CA ARG A 8 -36.31 22.59 -27.82
C ARG A 8 -35.32 23.74 -28.09
N GLY A 9 -34.19 23.89 -27.42
CA GLY A 9 -33.60 23.02 -26.42
C GLY A 9 -32.59 23.76 -25.54
N MET A 10 -32.59 23.38 -24.27
CA MET A 10 -31.35 23.27 -23.52
C MET A 10 -30.42 22.27 -24.25
N GLY A 11 -29.15 22.60 -24.38
CA GLY A 11 -28.13 21.61 -24.69
C GLY A 11 -26.91 22.23 -25.33
N GLY A 12 -25.79 22.26 -24.60
CA GLY A 12 -24.49 22.42 -25.25
C GLY A 12 -23.38 23.16 -24.52
N PHE A 13 -23.39 23.29 -23.19
CA PHE A 13 -22.18 23.69 -22.44
C PHE A 13 -21.87 22.58 -21.42
N GLY A 14 -20.90 21.70 -21.72
CA GLY A 14 -20.42 20.70 -20.74
C GLY A 14 -19.60 19.51 -21.24
N GLY A 15 -19.50 19.26 -22.56
CA GLY A 15 -18.92 18.00 -23.08
C GLY A 15 -17.39 17.89 -23.10
N GLY A 16 -16.65 19.01 -23.18
CA GLY A 16 -15.19 19.00 -23.37
C GLY A 16 -14.36 18.86 -22.08
N MET A 17 -14.89 19.34 -20.95
CA MET A 17 -14.18 19.31 -19.66
C MET A 17 -14.25 17.93 -18.98
N ASN A 18 -15.22 17.10 -19.38
CA ASN A 18 -15.49 15.80 -18.76
C ASN A 18 -14.55 14.68 -19.28
N MET A 19 -14.10 14.76 -20.53
CA MET A 19 -13.36 13.65 -21.17
C MET A 19 -11.89 13.57 -20.74
N ASN A 20 -11.22 14.70 -20.53
CA ASN A 20 -9.85 14.74 -20.01
C ASN A 20 -9.79 14.34 -18.53
N MET A 21 -10.79 14.75 -17.75
CA MET A 21 -10.96 14.33 -16.35
C MET A 21 -11.20 12.81 -16.26
N MET A 22 -12.10 12.26 -17.09
CA MET A 22 -12.36 10.81 -17.13
C MET A 22 -11.10 9.99 -17.43
N LYS A 23 -10.27 10.44 -18.38
CA LYS A 23 -9.00 9.78 -18.72
C LYS A 23 -7.99 9.82 -17.56
N GLN A 24 -7.93 10.93 -16.84
CA GLN A 24 -7.07 11.05 -15.65
C GLN A 24 -7.53 10.13 -14.52
N VAL A 25 -8.84 10.03 -14.27
CA VAL A 25 -9.42 9.12 -13.27
C VAL A 25 -9.17 7.66 -13.66
N GLN A 26 -9.34 7.29 -14.93
CA GLN A 26 -9.05 5.94 -15.41
C GLN A 26 -7.57 5.57 -15.24
N LYS A 27 -6.66 6.49 -15.57
CA LYS A 27 -5.22 6.29 -15.36
C LYS A 27 -4.90 6.10 -13.88
N MET A 28 -5.46 6.94 -13.02
CA MET A 28 -5.29 6.84 -11.57
C MET A 28 -5.79 5.50 -11.03
N GLN A 29 -6.93 5.01 -11.51
CA GLN A 29 -7.46 3.71 -11.12
C GLN A 29 -6.49 2.58 -11.49
N GLN A 30 -5.89 2.63 -12.69
CA GLN A 30 -4.88 1.65 -13.10
C GLN A 30 -3.59 1.76 -12.28
N ASP A 31 -3.10 2.98 -12.06
CA ASP A 31 -1.89 3.24 -11.27
C ASP A 31 -2.09 2.75 -9.82
N MET A 32 -3.27 2.98 -9.23
CA MET A 32 -3.62 2.50 -7.89
C MET A 32 -3.64 0.96 -7.82
N MET A 33 -4.24 0.28 -8.80
CA MET A 33 -4.25 -1.18 -8.84
C MET A 33 -2.83 -1.76 -8.96
N LYS A 34 -2.00 -1.16 -9.82
CA LYS A 34 -0.60 -1.60 -10.00
C LYS A 34 0.21 -1.39 -8.73
N MET A 35 0.09 -0.22 -8.11
CA MET A 35 0.76 0.10 -6.85
C MET A 35 0.32 -0.82 -5.71
N GLN A 36 -0.97 -1.14 -5.64
CA GLN A 36 -1.48 -2.08 -4.64
C GLN A 36 -0.86 -3.47 -4.82
N GLN A 37 -0.79 -3.97 -6.05
CA GLN A 37 -0.13 -5.26 -6.34
C GLN A 37 1.38 -5.23 -6.04
N GLU A 38 2.06 -4.13 -6.34
CA GLU A 38 3.47 -3.96 -6.03
C GLU A 38 3.72 -3.95 -4.51
N LEU A 39 2.93 -3.19 -3.75
CA LEU A 39 3.01 -3.16 -2.29
C LEU A 39 2.76 -4.54 -1.69
N GLU A 40 1.75 -5.26 -2.18
CA GLU A 40 1.42 -6.62 -1.75
C GLU A 40 2.56 -7.62 -1.91
N THR A 41 3.31 -7.52 -3.00
CA THR A 41 4.39 -8.47 -3.36
C THR A 41 5.76 -8.05 -2.85
N LYS A 42 5.95 -6.77 -2.50
CA LYS A 42 7.17 -6.25 -1.89
C LYS A 42 7.45 -6.95 -0.56
N THR A 43 8.73 -7.18 -0.31
CA THR A 43 9.24 -7.79 0.92
C THR A 43 9.89 -6.74 1.82
N TYR A 44 9.75 -6.93 3.13
CA TYR A 44 10.28 -6.05 4.17
C TYR A 44 11.03 -6.91 5.16
N THR A 45 12.28 -6.55 5.42
CA THR A 45 13.15 -7.29 6.34
C THR A 45 13.54 -6.37 7.49
N ALA A 46 13.46 -6.89 8.70
CA ALA A 46 13.98 -6.23 9.89
C ALA A 46 14.77 -7.22 10.74
N ALA A 47 15.64 -6.69 11.61
CA ALA A 47 16.51 -7.49 12.44
C ALA A 47 16.46 -7.04 13.91
N ALA A 48 16.83 -7.97 14.79
CA ALA A 48 16.94 -7.78 16.23
C ALA A 48 18.25 -8.39 16.75
N GLY A 49 18.60 -8.09 18.01
CA GLY A 49 19.79 -8.65 18.65
C GLY A 49 21.13 -8.27 17.99
N GLY A 50 21.21 -7.08 17.38
CA GLY A 50 22.41 -6.68 16.64
C GLY A 50 22.57 -7.34 15.27
N GLY A 51 21.50 -7.95 14.74
CA GLY A 51 21.50 -8.58 13.40
C GLY A 51 21.50 -10.10 13.42
N VAL A 52 21.60 -10.72 14.59
CA VAL A 52 21.65 -12.18 14.75
C VAL A 52 20.30 -12.86 14.54
N VAL A 53 19.20 -12.12 14.62
CA VAL A 53 17.86 -12.57 14.20
C VAL A 53 17.31 -11.60 13.19
N SER A 54 16.81 -12.09 12.05
CA SER A 54 16.09 -11.29 11.06
C SER A 54 14.81 -11.99 10.60
N ALA A 55 13.82 -11.19 10.24
CA ALA A 55 12.54 -11.67 9.73
C ALA A 55 12.17 -10.91 8.46
N THR A 56 11.66 -11.63 7.46
CA THR A 56 11.19 -11.07 6.20
C THR A 56 9.69 -11.33 6.05
N VAL A 57 8.92 -10.26 5.83
CA VAL A 57 7.47 -10.31 5.59
C VAL A 57 7.11 -9.72 4.24
N THR A 58 5.97 -10.07 3.67
CA THR A 58 5.40 -9.38 2.50
C THR A 58 4.54 -8.20 2.90
N GLY A 59 4.17 -7.34 1.94
CA GLY A 59 3.16 -6.30 2.17
C GLY A 59 1.76 -6.84 2.48
N LYS A 60 1.49 -8.12 2.20
CA LYS A 60 0.29 -8.84 2.68
C LYS A 60 0.38 -9.26 4.14
N ARG A 61 1.46 -8.91 4.84
CA ARG A 61 1.75 -9.33 6.23
C ARG A 61 1.95 -10.84 6.36
N GLU A 62 2.42 -11.50 5.29
CA GLU A 62 2.80 -12.89 5.35
C GLU A 62 4.27 -13.00 5.73
N LEU A 63 4.58 -13.76 6.79
CA LEU A 63 5.96 -14.09 7.15
C LEU A 63 6.54 -15.08 6.13
N LYS A 64 7.64 -14.70 5.49
CA LYS A 64 8.31 -15.50 4.45
C LYS A 64 9.53 -16.23 4.97
N GLU A 65 10.28 -15.60 5.86
CA GLU A 65 11.56 -16.10 6.32
C GLU A 65 11.88 -15.58 7.72
N VAL A 66 12.53 -16.42 8.50
CA VAL A 66 13.21 -16.05 9.74
C VAL A 66 14.60 -16.65 9.67
N VAL A 67 15.64 -15.82 9.80
CA VAL A 67 17.04 -16.25 9.84
C VAL A 67 17.58 -16.00 11.24
N ILE A 68 18.16 -17.04 11.83
CA ILE A 68 18.73 -17.02 13.18
C ILE A 68 20.19 -17.46 13.06
N ALA A 69 21.10 -16.61 13.48
CA ALA A 69 22.51 -16.92 13.54
C ALA A 69 22.79 -17.91 14.69
N PRO A 70 23.75 -18.84 14.55
CA PRO A 70 24.04 -19.85 15.57
C PRO A 70 24.31 -19.27 16.97
N GLU A 71 24.96 -18.10 17.03
CA GLU A 71 25.28 -17.39 18.26
C GLU A 71 24.04 -16.87 19.02
N ALA A 72 22.88 -16.78 18.38
CA ALA A 72 21.62 -16.43 19.03
C ALA A 72 20.92 -17.64 19.67
N VAL A 73 21.44 -18.87 19.47
CA VAL A 73 20.82 -20.11 19.93
C VAL A 73 21.55 -20.61 21.18
N ASP A 74 21.16 -20.07 22.33
CA ASP A 74 21.60 -20.56 23.64
C ASP A 74 20.48 -21.40 24.29
N PRO A 75 20.70 -22.72 24.52
CA PRO A 75 19.70 -23.56 25.19
C PRO A 75 19.44 -23.16 26.66
N GLU A 76 20.34 -22.41 27.30
CA GLU A 76 20.16 -21.89 28.65
C GLU A 76 19.37 -20.56 28.67
N ASP A 77 19.23 -19.88 27.52
CA ASP A 77 18.54 -18.59 27.38
C ASP A 77 17.63 -18.53 26.14
N VAL A 78 16.65 -19.44 26.11
CA VAL A 78 15.66 -19.51 25.03
C VAL A 78 14.72 -18.30 25.03
N GLU A 79 14.49 -17.67 26.19
CA GLU A 79 13.61 -16.50 26.33
C GLU A 79 14.16 -15.31 25.54
N MET A 80 15.47 -15.06 25.61
CA MET A 80 16.10 -14.01 24.81
C MET A 80 15.93 -14.24 23.30
N LEU A 81 16.06 -15.49 22.83
CA LEU A 81 15.84 -15.81 21.42
C LEU A 81 14.38 -15.55 21.00
N GLN A 82 13.42 -15.92 21.83
CA GLN A 82 12.00 -15.66 21.58
C GLN A 82 11.73 -14.15 21.47
N ASP A 83 12.27 -13.35 22.38
CA ASP A 83 12.12 -11.90 22.37
C ASP A 83 12.70 -11.26 21.10
N MET A 84 13.87 -11.73 20.65
CA MET A 84 14.48 -11.26 19.41
C MET A 84 13.64 -11.60 18.18
N ILE A 85 13.07 -12.80 18.11
CA ILE A 85 12.17 -13.20 17.01
C ILE A 85 10.94 -12.30 16.99
N VAL A 86 10.30 -12.10 18.14
CA VAL A 86 9.12 -11.22 18.26
C VAL A 86 9.46 -9.79 17.83
N ALA A 87 10.61 -9.27 18.25
CA ALA A 87 11.06 -7.93 17.87
C ALA A 87 11.29 -7.82 16.35
N ALA A 88 12.02 -8.75 15.75
CA ALA A 88 12.33 -8.73 14.31
C ALA A 88 11.06 -8.84 13.45
N VAL A 89 10.15 -9.75 13.79
CA VAL A 89 8.90 -9.94 13.03
C VAL A 89 8.01 -8.71 13.13
N ASN A 90 7.80 -8.18 14.33
CA ASN A 90 6.96 -6.99 14.51
C ASN A 90 7.54 -5.76 13.82
N GLU A 91 8.86 -5.61 13.79
CA GLU A 91 9.49 -4.51 13.09
C GLU A 91 9.35 -4.63 11.57
N ALA A 92 9.48 -5.84 11.02
CA ALA A 92 9.24 -6.08 9.60
C ALA A 92 7.78 -5.79 9.22
N LEU A 93 6.82 -6.15 10.07
CA LEU A 93 5.40 -5.81 9.90
C LEU A 93 5.15 -4.31 9.94
N ARG A 94 5.75 -3.60 10.91
CA ARG A 94 5.65 -2.13 11.00
C ARG A 94 6.23 -1.44 9.77
N ALA A 95 7.35 -1.94 9.24
CA ALA A 95 7.92 -1.43 8.01
C ALA A 95 6.97 -1.59 6.81
N ALA A 96 6.31 -2.74 6.67
CA ALA A 96 5.30 -2.98 5.65
C ALA A 96 4.09 -2.04 5.78
N GLU A 97 3.60 -1.83 7.00
CA GLU A 97 2.49 -0.91 7.28
C GLU A 97 2.87 0.54 6.96
N SER A 98 4.05 0.99 7.39
CA SER A 98 4.53 2.34 7.15
C SER A 98 4.72 2.64 5.66
N ASP A 99 5.26 1.69 4.90
CA ASP A 99 5.45 1.86 3.45
C ASP A 99 4.12 1.91 2.71
N SER A 100 3.17 1.06 3.10
CA SER A 100 1.81 1.06 2.54
C SER A 100 1.10 2.40 2.81
N ALA A 101 1.15 2.89 4.05
CA ALA A 101 0.54 4.15 4.44
C ALA A 101 1.18 5.35 3.71
N SER A 102 2.52 5.40 3.68
CA SER A 102 3.27 6.46 2.99
C SER A 102 2.97 6.48 1.49
N THR A 103 2.95 5.32 0.84
CA THR A 103 2.67 5.18 -0.59
C THR A 103 1.26 5.64 -0.93
N MET A 104 0.26 5.23 -0.13
CA MET A 104 -1.11 5.67 -0.31
C MET A 104 -1.26 7.19 -0.09
N GLN A 105 -0.59 7.74 0.92
CA GLN A 105 -0.58 9.19 1.18
C GLN A 105 0.05 9.98 0.02
N GLN A 106 1.11 9.49 -0.61
CA GLN A 106 1.73 10.17 -1.76
C GLN A 106 0.79 10.20 -2.97
N LEU A 107 0.12 9.08 -3.24
CA LEU A 107 -0.81 8.99 -4.37
C LEU A 107 -2.00 9.92 -4.20
N THR A 108 -2.47 10.10 -2.97
CA THR A 108 -3.76 10.74 -2.69
C THR A 108 -3.64 12.16 -2.14
N GLY A 109 -2.58 12.43 -1.38
CA GLY A 109 -2.15 13.76 -0.96
C GLY A 109 -1.70 14.64 -2.13
N GLY A 110 -1.24 14.04 -3.23
CA GLY A 110 -1.03 14.76 -4.50
C GLY A 110 -2.32 15.24 -5.18
N LEU A 111 -3.49 14.78 -4.73
CA LEU A 111 -4.79 15.03 -5.36
C LEU A 111 -5.78 15.82 -4.49
N GLY A 112 -5.43 16.13 -3.23
CA GLY A 112 -6.32 16.87 -2.33
C GLY A 112 -7.65 16.16 -2.05
N LEU A 113 -7.70 14.84 -2.19
CA LEU A 113 -8.90 14.05 -1.89
C LEU A 113 -8.93 13.71 -0.39
N PRO A 114 -10.03 14.04 0.33
CA PRO A 114 -10.19 13.62 1.71
C PRO A 114 -10.47 12.12 1.76
N PHE A 115 -9.85 11.43 2.72
CA PHE A 115 -10.34 10.15 3.24
C PHE A 115 -10.74 10.33 4.70
#